data_AF-A0A515D4J8-F1
#
_entry.id   AF-A0A515D4J8-F1
#
_cell.length_a   1.000
_cell.length_b   1.000
_cell.length_c   1.000
_cell.angle_alpha   90.00
_cell.angle_beta   90.00
_cell.angle_gamma   90.00
#
_symmetry.space_group_name_H-M   'P 1'
#
loop_
_entity.id
_entity.type
_entity.pdbx_description
1 polymer ?
#
loop_
_entity_poly.entity_id
_entity_poly.type
_entity_poly.pdbx_seq_one_letter_code
_entity_poly.pdbx_strand_id
1 'polypeptide(L)'
;MNYGFSATTGAFYVYEDRADYEANGNWPEDVTPVSTLTWERYCGQGPAGKVRGANSRGLPCWVDAPAPTKAELAEHAARQKAALMDSAARAIAPLERAVKLRMATEKEKAALTAWETYSVLLNRIDPAAAPDIAWPEVPGVA
;
A
#
# COMPACT_ATOMS: atom_id res chain seq x y z
N MET A 1 30.65 -4.75 13.31
CA MET A 1 29.23 -4.71 13.67
C MET A 1 28.81 -6.12 14.00
N ASN A 2 28.36 -6.35 15.23
CA ASN A 2 27.82 -7.62 15.66
C ASN A 2 26.31 -7.54 15.65
N TYR A 3 25.67 -8.41 14.87
CA TYR A 3 24.22 -8.42 14.72
C TYR A 3 23.61 -9.58 15.49
N GLY A 4 22.49 -9.31 16.14
CA GLY A 4 21.59 -10.30 16.69
C GLY A 4 20.25 -10.29 15.96
N PHE A 5 19.54 -11.41 15.99
CA PHE A 5 18.18 -11.53 15.47
C PHE A 5 17.25 -12.05 16.57
N SER A 6 16.09 -11.42 16.70
CA SER A 6 15.00 -11.89 17.57
C SER A 6 13.93 -12.53 16.71
N ALA A 7 13.59 -13.78 17.01
CA ALA A 7 12.51 -14.49 16.32
C ALA A 7 11.14 -13.92 16.72
N THR A 8 11.03 -13.41 17.94
CA THR A 8 9.81 -12.82 18.51
C THR A 8 9.45 -11.51 17.82
N THR A 9 10.42 -10.62 17.61
CA THR A 9 10.16 -9.32 16.95
C THR A 9 10.38 -9.37 15.44
N GLY A 10 11.03 -10.40 14.92
CA GLY A 10 11.40 -10.51 13.51
C GLY A 10 12.42 -9.44 13.08
N ALA A 11 13.13 -8.83 14.03
CA ALA A 11 14.05 -7.72 13.80
C ALA A 11 15.51 -8.08 14.10
N PHE A 12 16.42 -7.30 13.48
CA PHE A 12 17.84 -7.33 13.80
C PHE A 12 18.17 -6.26 14.83
N TYR A 13 19.10 -6.59 15.71
CA TYR A 13 19.62 -5.72 16.76
C TYR A 13 21.13 -5.60 16.63
N VAL A 14 21.66 -4.41 16.86
CA VAL A 14 23.11 -4.16 16.89
C VAL A 14 23.57 -4.35 18.34
N TYR A 15 24.52 -5.25 18.57
CA TYR A 15 25.00 -5.55 19.94
C TYR A 15 25.75 -4.36 20.55
N GLU A 16 26.40 -3.55 19.72
CA GLU A 16 27.08 -2.33 20.14
C GLU A 16 26.11 -1.32 20.79
N ASP A 17 24.82 -1.34 20.39
CA ASP A 17 23.76 -0.45 20.91
C ASP A 17 22.90 -1.11 22.00
N ARG A 18 23.30 -2.27 22.51
CA ARG A 18 22.52 -3.06 23.48
C ARG A 18 22.11 -2.27 24.72
N ALA A 19 23.03 -1.50 25.31
CA ALA A 19 22.76 -0.75 26.52
C ALA A 19 21.61 0.26 26.32
N ASP A 20 21.55 0.89 25.14
CA ASP A 20 20.48 1.82 24.80
C ASP A 20 19.15 1.10 24.59
N TYR A 21 19.14 -0.06 23.93
CA TYR A 21 17.93 -0.88 23.81
C TYR A 21 17.40 -1.33 25.17
N GLU A 22 18.27 -1.78 26.08
CA GLU A 22 17.88 -2.19 27.42
C GLU A 22 17.35 -1.01 28.25
N ALA A 23 17.99 0.16 28.18
CA ALA A 23 17.52 1.37 28.86
C ALA A 23 16.13 1.82 28.40
N ASN A 24 15.78 1.54 27.14
CA ASN A 24 14.46 1.83 26.56
C ASN A 24 13.46 0.64 26.67
N GLY A 25 13.86 -0.48 27.28
CA GLY A 25 13.01 -1.68 27.37
C GLY A 25 12.74 -2.38 26.03
N ASN A 26 13.56 -2.11 25.00
CA ASN A 26 13.40 -2.58 23.63
C ASN A 26 14.32 -3.75 23.27
N TRP A 27 15.12 -4.26 24.21
CA TRP A 27 15.99 -5.42 23.99
C TRP A 27 15.23 -6.74 24.26
N PRO A 28 14.95 -7.56 23.24
CA PRO A 28 14.29 -8.85 23.44
C PRO A 28 15.21 -9.88 24.11
N GLU A 29 14.63 -10.77 24.90
CA GLU A 29 15.37 -11.86 25.56
C GLU A 29 15.90 -12.91 24.58
N ASP A 30 15.27 -13.05 23.41
CA ASP A 30 15.57 -14.07 22.40
C ASP A 30 16.53 -13.58 21.30
N VAL A 31 17.22 -12.45 21.49
CA VAL A 31 18.23 -11.97 20.54
C VAL A 31 19.39 -12.94 20.49
N THR A 32 19.54 -13.61 19.34
CA THR A 32 20.63 -14.56 19.09
C THR A 32 21.65 -14.00 18.09
N PRO A 33 22.96 -14.18 18.30
CA PRO A 33 23.97 -13.71 17.36
C PRO A 33 23.81 -14.35 15.97
N VAL A 34 23.97 -13.55 14.93
CA VAL A 34 23.95 -14.00 13.53
C VAL A 34 25.21 -13.53 12.79
N SER A 35 25.55 -14.21 11.70
CA SER A 35 26.67 -13.77 10.85
C SER A 35 26.31 -12.51 10.05
N THR A 36 27.32 -11.74 9.66
CA THR A 36 27.14 -10.59 8.75
C THR A 36 26.44 -10.98 7.45
N LEU A 37 26.79 -12.14 6.86
CA LEU A 37 26.11 -12.66 5.66
C LEU A 37 24.61 -12.91 5.88
N THR A 38 24.23 -13.35 7.08
CA THR A 38 22.82 -13.53 7.44
C THR A 38 22.12 -12.19 7.54
N TRP A 39 22.75 -11.21 8.18
CA TRP A 39 22.23 -9.85 8.23
C TRP A 39 22.08 -9.26 6.82
N GLU A 40 23.13 -9.27 5.98
CA GLU A 40 23.11 -8.73 4.61
C GLU A 40 21.97 -9.34 3.76
N ARG A 41 21.72 -10.64 3.93
CA ARG A 41 20.68 -11.35 3.18
C ARG A 41 19.26 -10.93 3.55
N TYR A 42 19.03 -10.55 4.81
CA TYR A 42 17.69 -10.39 5.37
C TYR A 42 17.42 -8.99 5.94
N CYS A 43 18.40 -8.09 6.00
CA CYS A 43 18.23 -6.74 6.56
C CYS A 43 17.39 -5.83 5.64
N GLY A 44 17.41 -6.09 4.34
CA GLY A 44 16.69 -5.33 3.32
C GLY A 44 15.24 -5.78 3.09
N GLN A 45 14.65 -5.26 2.00
CA GLN A 45 13.34 -5.69 1.53
C GLN A 45 13.43 -7.12 0.95
N GLY A 46 12.48 -7.96 1.32
CA GLY A 46 12.38 -9.33 0.80
C GLY A 46 11.84 -9.41 -0.62
N PRO A 47 11.79 -10.62 -1.20
CA PRO A 47 11.08 -10.87 -2.44
C PRO A 47 9.61 -10.40 -2.38
N ALA A 48 9.01 -10.12 -3.53
CA ALA A 48 7.61 -9.72 -3.62
C ALA A 48 6.69 -10.72 -2.90
N GLY A 49 5.80 -10.23 -2.05
CA GLY A 49 4.87 -11.05 -1.26
C GLY A 49 5.52 -11.78 -0.07
N LYS A 50 6.80 -11.54 0.24
CA LYS A 50 7.48 -12.11 1.41
C LYS A 50 7.85 -11.03 2.42
N VAL A 51 7.80 -11.39 3.69
CA VAL A 51 8.31 -10.58 4.81
C VAL A 51 9.36 -11.37 5.58
N ARG A 52 10.20 -10.66 6.34
CA ARG A 52 11.17 -11.31 7.22
C ARG A 52 10.42 -11.94 8.39
N GLY A 53 10.60 -13.24 8.57
CA GLY A 53 10.14 -13.99 9.73
C GLY A 53 11.29 -14.82 10.29
N ALA A 54 10.95 -15.79 11.15
CA ALA A 54 11.89 -16.73 11.72
C ALA A 54 11.55 -18.17 11.29
N ASN A 55 12.56 -18.98 11.01
CA ASN A 55 12.37 -20.41 10.79
C ASN A 55 12.32 -21.19 12.11
N SER A 56 12.16 -22.51 12.05
CA SER A 56 12.10 -23.39 13.23
C SER A 56 13.36 -23.39 14.11
N ARG A 57 14.46 -22.80 13.65
CA ARG A 57 15.72 -22.63 14.40
C ARG A 57 15.87 -21.23 15.00
N GLY A 58 14.86 -20.37 14.88
CA GLY A 58 14.92 -18.98 15.34
C GLY A 58 15.79 -18.07 14.47
N LEU A 59 16.20 -18.51 13.28
CA LEU A 59 17.01 -17.72 12.35
C LEU A 59 16.12 -17.01 11.31
N PRO A 60 16.55 -15.86 10.79
CA PRO A 60 15.77 -15.10 9.82
C PRO A 60 15.53 -15.90 8.54
N CYS A 61 14.30 -15.83 8.02
CA CYS A 61 13.93 -16.37 6.73
C CYS A 61 12.86 -15.50 6.06
N TRP A 62 12.63 -15.71 4.76
CA TRP A 62 11.51 -15.09 4.05
C TRP A 62 10.27 -15.97 4.20
N VAL A 63 9.25 -15.44 4.85
CA VAL A 63 7.93 -16.07 5.00
C VAL A 63 6.90 -15.33 4.15
N ASP A 64 5.78 -15.97 3.84
CA ASP A 64 4.68 -15.30 3.16
C ASP A 64 4.19 -14.10 3.97
N ALA A 65 4.03 -12.96 3.30
CA ALA A 65 3.41 -11.80 3.89
C ALA A 65 1.99 -12.19 4.35
N PRO A 66 1.58 -11.78 5.56
CA PRO A 66 0.20 -11.99 5.96
C PRO A 66 -0.73 -11.35 4.94
N ALA A 67 -1.87 -12.00 4.69
CA ALA A 67 -2.90 -11.39 3.86
C ALA A 67 -3.31 -10.04 4.49
N PRO A 68 -3.54 -8.99 3.68
CA PRO A 68 -3.99 -7.71 4.21
C PRO A 68 -5.27 -7.87 5.02
N THR A 69 -5.36 -7.15 6.11
CA THR A 69 -6.57 -7.08 6.93
C THR A 69 -7.69 -6.38 6.17
N LYS A 70 -8.94 -6.62 6.58
CA LYS A 70 -10.10 -5.91 6.01
C LYS A 70 -9.96 -4.39 6.10
N ALA A 71 -9.37 -3.88 7.19
CA ALA A 71 -9.13 -2.45 7.36
C ALA A 71 -8.10 -1.91 6.35
N GLU A 72 -6.98 -2.62 6.14
CA GLU A 72 -5.97 -2.25 5.14
C GLU A 72 -6.54 -2.30 3.70
N LEU A 73 -7.36 -3.31 3.39
CA LEU A 73 -8.06 -3.40 2.10
C LEU A 73 -9.02 -2.24 1.89
N ALA A 74 -9.81 -1.89 2.90
CA ALA A 74 -10.75 -0.77 2.84
C ALA A 74 -10.02 0.58 2.69
N GLU A 75 -8.91 0.76 3.39
CA GLU A 75 -8.08 1.96 3.27
C GLU A 75 -7.44 2.05 1.87
N HIS A 76 -6.96 0.94 1.32
CA HIS A 76 -6.47 0.89 -0.06
C HIS A 76 -7.56 1.25 -1.07
N ALA A 77 -8.75 0.67 -0.94
CA ALA A 77 -9.90 1.01 -1.78
C ALA A 77 -10.30 2.49 -1.64
N ALA A 78 -10.24 3.07 -0.44
CA ALA A 78 -10.54 4.49 -0.22
C ALA A 78 -9.53 5.40 -0.95
N ARG A 79 -8.22 5.08 -0.87
CA ARG A 79 -7.19 5.80 -1.64
C ARG A 79 -7.39 5.68 -3.14
N GLN A 80 -7.73 4.48 -3.63
CA GLN A 80 -8.04 4.27 -5.04
C GLN A 80 -9.25 5.11 -5.48
N LYS A 81 -10.35 5.10 -4.72
CA LYS A 81 -11.52 5.95 -4.98
C LYS A 81 -11.14 7.42 -5.08
N ALA A 82 -10.35 7.93 -4.14
CA ALA A 82 -9.90 9.31 -4.14
C ALA A 82 -9.08 9.64 -5.40
N ALA A 83 -8.11 8.80 -5.77
CA ALA A 83 -7.29 9.00 -6.97
C ALA A 83 -8.11 8.99 -8.26
N LEU A 84 -9.11 8.11 -8.37
CA LEU A 84 -10.01 8.04 -9.51
C LEU A 84 -10.95 9.26 -9.58
N MET A 85 -11.45 9.73 -8.43
CA MET A 85 -12.24 10.97 -8.34
C MET A 85 -11.42 12.19 -8.78
N ASP A 86 -10.17 12.28 -8.36
CA ASP A 86 -9.26 13.35 -8.78
C ASP A 86 -9.02 13.32 -10.30
N SER A 87 -8.87 12.12 -10.87
CA SER A 87 -8.74 11.95 -12.32
C SER A 87 -10.00 12.40 -13.06
N ALA A 88 -11.18 12.01 -12.57
CA ALA A 88 -12.46 12.44 -13.13
C ALA A 88 -12.60 13.98 -13.07
N ALA A 89 -12.28 14.61 -11.94
CA ALA A 89 -12.33 16.07 -11.80
C ALA A 89 -11.41 16.78 -12.80
N ARG A 90 -10.19 16.26 -13.02
CA ARG A 90 -9.25 16.79 -14.02
C ARG A 90 -9.76 16.67 -15.45
N ALA A 91 -10.49 15.60 -15.78
CA ALA A 91 -11.10 15.41 -17.10
C ALA A 91 -12.33 16.31 -17.30
N ILE A 92 -13.17 16.47 -16.27
CA ILE A 92 -14.41 17.26 -16.29
C ILE A 92 -14.11 18.75 -16.48
N ALA A 93 -13.16 19.31 -15.73
CA ALA A 93 -12.90 20.75 -15.69
C ALA A 93 -12.71 21.44 -17.07
N PRO A 94 -11.89 20.94 -18.02
CA PRO A 94 -11.78 21.53 -19.34
C PRO A 94 -13.06 21.37 -20.18
N LEU A 95 -13.77 20.24 -20.05
CA LEU A 95 -15.00 19.96 -20.78
C LEU A 95 -16.14 20.89 -20.36
N GLU A 96 -16.33 21.07 -19.05
CA GLU A 96 -17.28 22.05 -18.50
C GLU A 96 -16.97 23.47 -19.00
N ARG A 97 -15.68 23.83 -19.06
CA ARG A 97 -15.26 25.13 -19.58
C ARG A 97 -15.60 25.29 -21.07
N ALA A 98 -15.37 24.27 -21.89
CA ALA A 98 -15.75 24.28 -23.30
C ALA A 98 -17.27 24.44 -23.47
N VAL A 99 -18.08 23.75 -22.65
CA VAL A 99 -19.54 23.89 -22.67
C VAL A 99 -19.97 25.31 -22.26
N LYS A 100 -19.41 25.81 -21.15
CA LYS A 100 -19.68 27.16 -20.63
C LYS A 100 -19.36 28.26 -21.65
N LEU A 101 -18.25 28.11 -22.37
CA LEU A 101 -17.84 29.05 -23.42
C LEU A 101 -18.56 28.82 -24.75
N ARG A 102 -19.48 27.84 -24.83
CA ARG A 102 -20.18 27.43 -26.05
C ARG A 102 -19.25 27.01 -27.19
N MET A 103 -18.08 26.46 -26.82
CA MET A 103 -17.05 25.97 -27.73
C MET A 103 -17.05 24.43 -27.84
N ALA A 104 -17.77 23.73 -26.97
CA ALA A 104 -17.78 22.27 -26.94
C ALA A 104 -18.38 21.65 -28.20
N THR A 105 -17.65 20.70 -28.77
CA THR A 105 -18.13 19.75 -29.78
C THR A 105 -19.11 18.73 -29.19
N GLU A 106 -19.88 18.05 -30.02
CA GLU A 106 -20.76 16.96 -29.57
C GLU A 106 -19.98 15.82 -28.90
N LYS A 107 -18.76 15.55 -29.37
CA LYS A 107 -17.86 14.57 -28.74
C LYS A 107 -17.45 14.99 -27.32
N GLU A 108 -17.13 16.27 -27.12
CA GLU A 108 -16.77 16.80 -25.80
C GLU A 108 -17.97 16.81 -24.84
N LYS A 109 -19.17 17.12 -25.33
CA LYS A 109 -20.40 17.02 -24.52
C LYS A 109 -20.67 15.58 -24.09
N ALA A 110 -20.56 14.61 -25.01
CA ALA A 110 -20.71 13.20 -24.68
C ALA A 110 -19.64 12.72 -23.68
N ALA A 111 -18.39 13.16 -23.84
CA ALA A 111 -17.32 12.88 -22.90
C ALA A 111 -17.61 13.48 -21.52
N LEU A 112 -18.12 14.71 -21.45
CA LEU A 112 -18.48 15.36 -20.18
C LEU A 112 -19.52 14.52 -19.43
N THR A 113 -20.61 14.15 -20.09
CA THR A 113 -21.66 13.32 -19.48
C THR A 113 -21.11 11.96 -19.01
N ALA A 114 -20.21 11.34 -19.78
CA ALA A 114 -19.60 10.08 -19.38
C ALA A 114 -18.71 10.24 -18.12
N TRP A 115 -17.89 11.29 -18.05
CA TRP A 115 -17.03 11.56 -16.89
C TRP A 115 -17.82 11.97 -15.65
N GLU A 116 -18.89 12.76 -15.78
CA GLU A 116 -19.80 13.09 -14.68
C GLU A 116 -20.54 11.85 -14.17
N THR A 117 -21.01 10.99 -15.07
CA THR A 117 -21.65 9.72 -14.68
C THR A 117 -20.66 8.83 -13.92
N TYR A 118 -19.44 8.70 -14.44
CA TYR A 118 -18.36 7.95 -13.80
C TYR A 118 -18.03 8.49 -12.39
N SER A 119 -17.90 9.81 -12.21
CA SER A 119 -17.61 10.40 -10.90
C SER A 119 -18.75 10.17 -9.89
N VAL A 120 -20.00 10.21 -10.33
CA VAL A 120 -21.16 9.87 -9.49
C VAL A 120 -21.14 8.40 -9.09
N LEU A 121 -20.83 7.49 -10.02
CA LEU A 121 -20.72 6.05 -9.72
C LEU A 121 -19.60 5.78 -8.73
N LEU A 122 -18.41 6.37 -8.92
CA LEU A 122 -17.30 6.28 -7.97
C LEU A 122 -17.70 6.79 -6.58
N ASN A 123 -18.40 7.93 -6.51
CA ASN A 123 -18.80 8.51 -5.23
C ASN A 123 -19.71 7.56 -4.42
N ARG A 124 -20.50 6.71 -5.09
CA ARG A 124 -21.39 5.73 -4.46
C ARG A 124 -20.69 4.47 -3.97
N ILE A 125 -19.43 4.23 -4.36
CA ILE A 125 -18.66 3.07 -3.88
C ILE A 125 -18.40 3.22 -2.38
N ASP A 126 -18.69 2.15 -1.64
CA ASP A 126 -18.26 1.97 -0.25
C ASP A 126 -16.91 1.22 -0.22
N PRO A 127 -15.81 1.87 0.19
CA PRO A 127 -14.51 1.22 0.31
C PRO A 127 -14.50 0.05 1.31
N ALA A 128 -15.41 0.01 2.28
CA ALA A 128 -15.48 -1.07 3.28
C ALA A 128 -15.96 -2.41 2.71
N ALA A 129 -16.47 -2.41 1.47
CA ALA A 129 -16.81 -3.60 0.71
C ALA A 129 -15.59 -4.33 0.11
N ALA A 130 -14.38 -3.77 0.24
CA ALA A 130 -13.16 -4.41 -0.24
C ALA A 130 -12.97 -5.83 0.35
N PRO A 131 -12.47 -6.79 -0.44
CA PRO A 131 -11.95 -6.62 -1.80
C PRO A 131 -13.02 -6.66 -2.91
N ASP A 132 -14.26 -6.96 -2.58
CA ASP A 132 -15.35 -7.24 -3.53
C ASP A 132 -16.02 -5.96 -4.04
N ILE A 133 -15.27 -5.10 -4.73
CA ILE A 133 -15.75 -3.84 -5.31
C ILE A 133 -15.78 -3.92 -6.83
N ALA A 134 -16.95 -3.71 -7.43
CA ALA A 134 -17.11 -3.50 -8.86
C ALA A 134 -16.81 -2.02 -9.21
N TRP A 135 -15.57 -1.74 -9.61
CA TRP A 135 -15.19 -0.40 -10.05
C TRP A 135 -15.82 -0.06 -11.41
N PRO A 136 -16.39 1.14 -11.60
CA PRO A 136 -16.90 1.56 -12.89
C PRO A 136 -15.75 1.68 -13.90
N GLU A 137 -16.07 1.48 -15.17
CA GLU A 137 -15.08 1.62 -16.26
C GLU A 137 -14.72 3.08 -16.50
N VAL A 138 -13.44 3.34 -16.72
CA VAL A 138 -12.92 4.69 -16.99
C VAL A 138 -13.37 5.13 -18.39
N PRO A 139 -14.04 6.29 -18.55
CA PRO A 139 -14.47 6.77 -19.85
C PRO A 139 -13.29 6.99 -20.83
N GLY A 140 -13.48 6.57 -22.09
CA GLY A 140 -12.52 6.81 -23.16
C GLY A 140 -11.31 5.87 -23.20
N VAL A 141 -11.25 4.88 -22.31
CA VAL A 141 -10.34 3.74 -22.42
C VAL A 141 -11.12 2.60 -23.08
N ALA A 142 -10.91 2.41 -24.39
CA ALA A 142 -11.35 1.24 -25.17
C ALA A 142 -10.17 0.74 -25.99
#